data_AF-A0A8X6GSI9-F1
#
_entry.id   AF-A0A8X6GSI9-F1
#
_cell.length_a   1.000
_cell.length_b   1.000
_cell.length_c   1.000
_cell.angle_alpha   90.00
_cell.angle_beta   90.00
_cell.angle_gamma   90.00
#
_symmetry.space_group_name_H-M   'P 1'
#
loop_
_entity.id
_entity.type
_entity.pdbx_description
1 polymer ?
#
loop_
_entity_poly.entity_id
_entity_poly.type
_entity_poly.pdbx_seq_one_letter_code
_entity_poly.pdbx_strand_id
1 'polypeptide(L)'
;MQHRLFGGRETQNQSHDFYELLICSLDESYSLQVELFSEKRICGKVPKVSNPVVLNELKSRGIILSDLAYEDCEIDLLLGANVA
;
A
#
# COMPACT_ATOMS: atom_id res chain seq x y z
N MET A 1 -7.65 6.95 14.55
CA MET A 1 -7.65 7.61 13.22
C MET A 1 -8.58 6.82 12.30
N GLN A 2 -9.28 7.46 11.36
CA GLN A 2 -10.02 6.73 10.32
C GLN A 2 -9.05 6.46 9.16
N HIS A 3 -8.62 5.20 9.01
CA HIS A 3 -7.68 4.81 7.96
C HIS A 3 -8.47 4.56 6.67
N ARG A 4 -8.16 5.33 5.62
CA ARG A 4 -8.66 5.04 4.27
C ARG A 4 -7.76 3.97 3.66
N LEU A 5 -8.29 2.75 3.56
CA LEU A 5 -7.61 1.65 2.89
C LEU A 5 -7.60 1.89 1.36
N PHE A 6 -6.54 1.45 0.70
CA PHE A 6 -6.47 1.43 -0.76
C PHE A 6 -7.63 0.58 -1.31
N GLY A 7 -8.25 1.03 -2.39
CA GLY A 7 -9.34 0.30 -3.07
C GLY A 7 -10.76 0.72 -2.70
N GLY A 8 -10.95 1.81 -1.95
CA GLY A 8 -12.28 2.43 -1.76
C GLY A 8 -13.27 1.61 -0.92
N ARG A 9 -12.79 0.57 -0.24
CA ARG A 9 -13.60 -0.24 0.66
C ARG A 9 -13.71 0.46 2.01
N GLU A 10 -14.94 0.73 2.42
CA GLU A 10 -15.22 1.17 3.78
C GLU A 10 -15.19 -0.02 4.73
N THR A 11 -14.43 0.11 5.82
CA THR A 11 -14.39 -0.84 6.92
C THR A 11 -14.84 -0.15 8.19
N GLN A 12 -15.24 -0.93 9.18
CA GLN A 12 -15.49 -0.39 10.52
C GLN A 12 -14.18 0.19 11.09
N ASN A 13 -14.32 1.24 11.90
CA ASN A 13 -13.19 1.78 12.65
C ASN A 13 -12.65 0.71 13.61
N GLN A 14 -11.34 0.53 13.61
CA GLN A 14 -10.66 -0.38 14.52
C GLN A 14 -9.53 0.37 15.23
N SER A 15 -9.28 0.01 16.48
CA SER A 15 -8.09 0.43 17.21
C SER A 15 -6.99 -0.59 16.93
N HIS A 16 -5.81 -0.09 16.60
CA HIS A 16 -4.64 -0.90 16.28
C HIS A 16 -3.51 -0.52 17.23
N ASP A 17 -2.83 -1.52 17.78
CA ASP A 17 -1.58 -1.30 18.50
C ASP A 17 -0.47 -1.07 17.49
N PHE A 18 0.48 -0.19 17.81
CA PHE A 18 1.61 0.14 16.96
C PHE A 18 2.93 0.11 17.71
N TYR A 19 3.99 -0.15 16.96
CA TYR A 19 5.38 -0.01 17.37
C TYR A 19 5.97 1.21 16.71
N GLU A 20 6.73 2.00 17.46
CA GLU A 20 7.56 3.05 16.88
C GLU A 20 8.98 2.49 16.67
N LEU A 21 9.46 2.56 15.43
CA LEU A 21 10.85 2.25 15.11
C LEU A 21 11.57 3.52 14.67
N LEU A 22 12.82 3.66 15.13
CA LEU A 22 13.76 4.60 14.58
C LEU A 22 14.71 3.84 13.65
N ILE A 23 14.64 4.13 12.35
CA ILE A 23 15.52 3.57 11.33
C ILE A 23 16.61 4.61 11.06
N CYS A 24 17.88 4.25 11.29
CA CYS A 24 19.02 5.13 11.01
C CYS A 24 19.89 4.55 9.88
N SER A 25 20.49 5.43 9.08
CA SER A 25 21.63 5.05 8.24
C SER A 25 22.79 4.60 9.12
N LEU A 26 23.67 3.74 8.60
CA LEU A 26 24.79 3.19 9.36
C LEU A 26 25.81 4.25 9.79
N ASP A 27 25.88 5.36 9.05
CA ASP A 27 26.70 6.52 9.35
C ASP A 27 25.95 7.59 10.14
N GLU A 28 24.71 7.30 10.56
CA GLU A 28 23.81 8.18 11.31
C GLU A 28 23.46 9.51 10.60
N SER A 29 23.83 9.67 9.32
CA SER A 29 23.53 10.86 8.52
C SER A 29 22.04 11.06 8.26
N TYR A 30 21.26 10.00 8.36
CA TYR A 30 19.82 10.01 8.14
C TYR A 30 19.11 9.15 9.20
N SER A 31 17.98 9.63 9.68
CA SER A 31 17.07 8.82 10.49
C SER A 31 15.62 9.08 10.09
N LEU A 32 14.81 8.03 10.23
CA LEU A 32 13.39 8.03 9.92
C LEU A 32 12.66 7.32 11.06
N GLN A 33 11.77 8.04 11.72
CA GLN A 33 10.82 7.45 12.64
C GLN A 33 9.63 6.90 11.84
N VAL A 34 9.31 5.63 12.04
CA VAL A 34 8.18 4.95 11.40
C VAL A 34 7.29 4.31 12.45
N GLU A 35 5.98 4.40 12.24
CA GLU A 35 4.97 3.68 13.00
C GLU A 35 4.60 2.39 12.25
N LEU A 36 4.67 1.26 12.94
CA LEU A 36 4.37 -0.06 12.41
C LEU A 36 3.21 -0.67 13.18
N PHE A 37 2.16 -1.04 12.46
CA PHE A 37 1.04 -1.78 13.00
C PHE A 37 1.47 -3.16 13.51
N SER A 38 0.95 -3.57 14.67
CA SER A 38 1.23 -4.88 15.27
C SER A 38 0.57 -6.05 14.53
N GLU A 39 -0.38 -5.73 13.65
CA GLU A 39 -1.13 -6.68 12.85
C GLU A 39 -0.22 -7.41 11.86
N LYS A 40 -0.31 -8.74 11.88
CA LYS A 40 0.38 -9.59 10.90
C LYS A 40 0.01 -9.27 9.45
N ARG A 41 -1.19 -8.72 9.22
CA ARG A 41 -1.67 -8.35 7.88
C ARG A 41 -2.43 -7.03 7.93
N ILE A 42 -1.84 -6.01 7.33
CA ILE A 42 -2.41 -4.65 7.25
C ILE A 42 -3.31 -4.51 6.01
N CYS A 43 -2.94 -5.13 4.89
CA CYS A 43 -3.73 -5.17 3.66
C CYS A 43 -3.93 -6.61 3.17
N GLY A 44 -5.09 -6.89 2.58
CA GLY A 44 -5.39 -8.19 1.97
C GLY A 44 -4.87 -8.29 0.53
N LYS A 45 -5.46 -9.21 -0.23
CA LYS A 45 -5.15 -9.36 -1.65
C LYS A 45 -5.44 -8.11 -2.47
N VAL A 46 -4.64 -7.88 -3.51
CA VAL A 46 -4.91 -6.82 -4.49
C VAL A 46 -5.86 -7.38 -5.55
N PRO A 47 -7.08 -6.82 -5.69
CA PRO A 47 -7.98 -7.23 -6.75
C PRO A 47 -7.43 -6.78 -8.11
N LYS A 48 -7.56 -7.65 -9.12
CA LYS A 48 -7.16 -7.32 -10.48
C LYS A 48 -8.08 -6.27 -11.11
N VAL A 49 -7.47 -5.33 -11.84
CA VAL A 49 -8.22 -4.36 -12.64
C VAL A 49 -8.68 -5.03 -13.93
N SER A 50 -9.96 -5.39 -14.00
CA SER A 50 -10.58 -6.00 -15.18
C SER A 50 -11.41 -5.03 -16.02
N ASN A 51 -11.67 -3.83 -15.51
CA ASN A 51 -12.51 -2.84 -16.20
C ASN A 51 -11.74 -2.21 -17.38
N PRO A 52 -12.20 -2.41 -18.64
CA PRO A 52 -11.49 -1.92 -19.83
C PRO A 52 -11.42 -0.38 -19.90
N VAL A 53 -12.38 0.33 -19.31
CA VAL A 53 -12.36 1.80 -19.24
C VAL A 53 -11.19 2.27 -18.37
N VAL A 54 -11.03 1.65 -17.21
CA VAL A 54 -9.95 1.95 -16.27
C VAL A 54 -8.59 1.59 -16.89
N LEU A 55 -8.48 0.44 -17.55
CA LEU A 55 -7.24 0.03 -18.21
C LEU A 55 -6.80 1.02 -19.30
N ASN A 56 -7.75 1.51 -20.11
CA ASN A 56 -7.46 2.51 -21.14
C ASN A 56 -7.01 3.84 -20.54
N GLU A 57 -7.62 4.27 -19.43
CA GLU A 57 -7.21 5.47 -18.72
C GLU A 57 -5.79 5.34 -18.12
N LEU A 58 -5.51 4.22 -17.45
CA LEU A 58 -4.18 3.96 -16.89
C LEU A 58 -3.11 4.00 -18.00
N LYS A 59 -3.41 3.34 -19.13
CA LYS A 59 -2.52 3.35 -20.29
C LYS A 59 -2.31 4.75 -20.87
N SER A 60 -3.36 5.59 -20.97
CA SER A 60 -3.25 6.95 -21.48
C SER A 60 -2.44 7.87 -20.56
N ARG A 61 -2.42 7.58 -19.27
CA ARG A 61 -1.61 8.25 -18.25
C ARG A 61 -0.18 7.72 -18.15
N GLY A 62 0.21 6.76 -18.99
CA GLY A 62 1.54 6.14 -18.95
C GLY A 62 1.75 5.20 -17.76
N ILE A 63 0.67 4.78 -17.09
CA ILE A 63 0.72 3.80 -16.01
C ILE A 63 0.72 2.40 -16.62
N ILE A 64 1.78 1.65 -16.37
CA ILE A 64 1.94 0.28 -16.88
C ILE A 64 1.55 -0.71 -15.79
N LEU A 65 0.59 -1.58 -16.10
CA LEU A 65 0.26 -2.74 -15.27
C LEU A 65 1.04 -3.95 -15.81
N SER A 66 2.09 -4.35 -15.10
CA SER A 66 2.89 -5.53 -15.44
C SER A 66 2.33 -6.82 -14.84
N ASP A 67 1.52 -6.71 -13.79
CA ASP A 67 1.00 -7.86 -13.08
C ASP A 67 -0.33 -8.33 -13.70
N LEU A 68 -0.20 -9.15 -14.75
CA LEU A 68 -1.31 -9.74 -15.52
C LEU A 68 -1.71 -11.15 -15.03
N ALA A 69 -1.33 -11.54 -13.81
CA ALA A 69 -1.71 -12.83 -13.25
C ALA A 69 -3.24 -13.03 -13.27
N TYR A 70 -3.69 -14.28 -13.44
CA TYR A 70 -5.11 -14.64 -13.52
C TYR A 70 -5.82 -14.69 -12.15
N GLU A 71 -5.06 -14.65 -11.05
CA GLU A 71 -5.56 -14.83 -9.67
C GLU A 71 -5.23 -13.60 -8.81
N ASP A 72 -6.01 -13.42 -7.74
CA ASP A 72 -5.74 -12.40 -6.72
C ASP A 72 -4.47 -12.76 -5.92
N CYS A 73 -3.52 -11.83 -5.85
CA CYS A 73 -2.24 -12.01 -5.16
C CYS A 73 -2.24 -11.33 -3.79
N GLU A 74 -1.61 -11.96 -2.80
CA GLU A 74 -1.33 -11.32 -1.50
C GLU A 74 -0.26 -10.22 -1.66
N ILE A 75 -0.35 -9.18 -0.85
CA ILE A 75 0.63 -8.10 -0.83
C ILE A 75 1.76 -8.47 0.12
N ASP A 76 2.95 -8.69 -0.43
CA ASP A 76 4.16 -8.88 0.39
C ASP A 76 4.76 -7.54 0.83
N LEU A 77 4.73 -6.52 -0.03
CA LEU A 77 5.26 -5.19 0.25
C LEU A 77 4.48 -4.12 -0.52
N LEU A 78 4.04 -3.07 0.17
CA LEU A 78 3.39 -1.90 -0.42
C LEU A 78 4.26 -0.66 -0.20
N LEU A 79 4.79 -0.12 -1.30
CA LEU A 79 5.57 1.13 -1.28
C LEU A 79 4.75 2.23 -1.93
N GLY A 80 4.42 3.27 -1.14
CA GLY A 80 3.80 4.48 -1.64
C GLY A 80 4.83 5.60 -1.75
N ALA A 81 4.99 6.19 -2.93
CA ALA A 81 5.72 7.43 -3.09
C ALA A 81 4.74 8.60 -3.03
N ASN A 82 4.92 9.51 -2.08
CA ASN A 82 4.29 10.83 -2.16
C ASN A 82 5.32 11.77 -2.77
N VAL A 83 5.09 12.21 -4.02
CA VAL A 83 5.84 13.33 -4.57
C VAL A 83 5.08 14.58 -4.13
N ALA A 84 5.66 15.34 -3.20
CA ALA A 84 5.18 16.68 -2.86
C ALA A 84 5.48 17.66 -4.00
#